data_AF-A0A963MJH3-F1
#
_entry.id   AF-A0A963MJH3-F1
#
_cell.length_a   1.000
_cell.length_b   1.000
_cell.length_c   1.000
_cell.angle_alpha   90.00
_cell.angle_beta   90.00
_cell.angle_gamma   90.00
#
_symmetry.space_group_name_H-M   'P 1'
#
loop_
_entity.id
_entity.type
_entity.pdbx_description
1 polymer ?
#
loop_
_entity_poly.entity_id
_entity_poly.type
_entity_poly.pdbx_seq_one_letter_code
_entity_poly.pdbx_strand_id
1 'polypeptide(L)' 'GVTNYLASRGVAPERLSATGQGENMPIADNATAEGRAQNRRVEMFVR' A
#
# COMPACT_ATOMS: atom_id res chain seq x y z
N GLY A 1 -4.79 6.70 6.80
CA GLY A 1 -4.35 5.68 5.83
C GLY A 1 -5.02 5.93 4.49
N VAL A 2 -4.56 5.27 3.41
CA VAL A 2 -5.10 5.44 2.06
C VAL A 2 -6.61 5.16 2.00
N THR A 3 -7.11 4.21 2.80
CA THR A 3 -8.54 3.92 2.95
C THR A 3 -9.35 5.12 3.44
N ASN A 4 -8.88 5.84 4.46
CA ASN A 4 -9.56 7.03 4.98
C ASN A 4 -9.61 8.15 3.93
N TYR A 5 -8.55 8.30 3.14
CA TYR A 5 -8.54 9.26 2.04
C TYR A 5 -9.60 8.89 0.99
N LEU A 6 -9.66 7.64 0.56
CA LEU A 6 -10.66 7.18 -0.41
C LEU A 6 -12.10 7.29 0.12
N ALA A 7 -12.31 6.98 1.40
CA ALA A 7 -13.60 7.16 2.06
C ALA A 7 -14.05 8.63 2.05
N SER A 8 -13.14 9.56 2.34
CA SER A 8 -13.42 11.01 2.27
C SER A 8 -13.75 11.50 0.84
N ARG A 9 -13.36 10.72 -0.18
CA ARG A 9 -13.64 11.00 -1.59
C ARG A 9 -14.90 10.28 -2.10
N GLY A 10 -15.67 9.64 -1.21
CA GLY A 10 -16.97 9.05 -1.52
C GLY A 10 -16.94 7.55 -1.84
N VAL A 11 -15.81 6.86 -1.66
CA VAL A 11 -15.79 5.40 -1.76
C VAL A 11 -16.41 4.81 -0.50
N ALA A 12 -17.45 4.00 -0.67
CA ALA A 12 -18.12 3.33 0.45
C ALA A 12 -17.11 2.49 1.27
N PRO A 13 -17.00 2.70 2.59
CA PRO A 13 -16.02 2.00 3.43
C PRO A 13 -16.12 0.49 3.36
N GLU A 14 -17.33 -0.07 3.16
CA GLU A 14 -17.53 -1.52 3.07
C GLU A 14 -16.85 -2.15 1.83
N ARG A 15 -16.48 -1.32 0.83
CA ARG A 15 -15.78 -1.73 -0.39
C ARG A 15 -14.26 -1.62 -0.28
N LEU A 16 -13.75 -1.10 0.84
CA LEU A 16 -12.33 -0.86 1.06
C LEU A 16 -11.76 -1.88 2.04
N SER A 17 -10.66 -2.53 1.65
CA SER A 17 -9.83 -3.34 2.54
C SER A 17 -8.38 -2.87 2.42
N ALA A 18 -7.67 -2.80 3.56
CA ALA A 18 -6.25 -2.52 3.60
C ALA A 18 -5.54 -3.54 4.48
N THR A 19 -4.46 -4.09 3.96
CA THR A 19 -3.60 -5.03 4.66
C THR A 19 -2.17 -4.51 4.61
N GLY A 20 -1.54 -4.36 5.78
CA GLY A 20 -0.12 -4.02 5.86
C GLY A 20 0.73 -5.27 5.65
N GLN A 21 1.44 -5.35 4.53
CA GLN A 21 2.33 -6.48 4.24
C GLN A 21 3.74 -6.33 4.84
N GLY A 22 4.08 -5.16 5.40
CA GLY A 22 5.36 -4.90 6.04
C GLY A 22 6.55 -5.22 5.12
N GLU A 23 7.59 -5.83 5.69
CA GLU A 23 8.80 -6.26 4.96
C GLU A 23 8.66 -7.63 4.30
N ASN A 24 7.49 -8.28 4.40
CA ASN A 24 7.30 -9.67 3.94
C ASN A 24 7.14 -9.80 2.41
N MET A 25 6.98 -8.69 1.69
CA MET A 25 6.88 -8.65 0.23
C MET A 25 7.72 -7.52 -0.39
N PRO A 26 9.06 -7.60 -0.29
CA PRO A 26 9.95 -6.66 -0.97
C PRO A 26 9.87 -6.89 -2.49
N ILE A 27 9.85 -5.80 -3.26
CA ILE A 27 10.00 -5.86 -4.73
C ILE A 27 11.41 -5.54 -5.18
N ALA A 28 12.24 -5.07 -4.25
CA ALA A 28 13.62 -4.67 -4.50
C ALA A 28 14.50 -5.03 -3.29
N ASP A 29 15.81 -4.99 -3.50
CA ASP A 29 16.79 -5.32 -2.46
C ASP A 29 16.80 -4.27 -1.33
N ASN A 30 16.52 -4.71 -0.09
CA ASN A 30 16.55 -3.86 1.10
C ASN A 30 17.97 -3.44 1.51
N ALA A 31 19.02 -4.06 0.97
CA ALA A 31 20.41 -3.67 1.28
C ALA A 31 20.81 -2.32 0.65
N THR A 32 20.11 -1.88 -0.41
CA THR A 32 20.41 -0.61 -1.10
C THR A 32 19.48 0.51 -0.64
N ALA A 33 19.91 1.77 -0.76
CA ALA A 33 19.05 2.91 -0.46
C ALA A 33 17.89 3.01 -1.48
N GLU A 34 18.21 2.71 -2.73
CA GLU A 34 17.32 2.70 -3.88
C GLU A 34 16.24 1.63 -3.72
N GLY A 35 16.61 0.39 -3.40
CA GLY A 35 15.65 -0.70 -3.21
C GLY A 35 14.76 -0.49 -1.98
N ARG A 36 15.28 0.06 -0.87
CA ARG A 36 14.44 0.50 0.25
C ARG A 36 13.46 1.59 -0.14
N ALA A 37 13.84 2.51 -1.03
CA ALA A 37 12.92 3.52 -1.54
C ALA A 37 11.80 2.90 -2.39
N GLN A 38 12.12 1.93 -3.23
CA GLN A 38 11.13 1.19 -4.03
C GLN A 38 10.17 0.36 -3.16
N ASN A 39 10.65 -0.20 -2.04
CA ASN A 39 9.82 -1.00 -1.13
C ASN A 39 8.82 -0.18 -0.31
N ARG A 40 9.01 1.15 -0.16
CA ARG A 40 8.03 2.04 0.49
C ARG A 40 6.88 2.37 -0.48
N ARG A 41 5.95 1.45 -0.66
CA ARG A 41 4.84 1.58 -1.63
C ARG A 41 3.47 1.21 -1.05
N VAL A 42 2.44 1.64 -1.76
CA VAL A 42 1.06 1.20 -1.56
C VAL A 42 0.56 0.63 -2.89
N GLU A 43 0.08 -0.60 -2.87
CA GLU A 43 -0.56 -1.24 -4.02
C GLU A 43 -2.08 -1.22 -3.86
N MET A 44 -2.80 -1.01 -4.97
CA MET A 44 -4.27 -0.99 -5.00
C MET A 44 -4.77 -1.99 -6.03
N PHE A 45 -5.64 -2.90 -5.59
CA PHE A 45 -6.28 -3.90 -6.44
C PHE A 45 -7.76 -3.57 -6.55
N VAL A 46 -8.30 -3.60 -7.78
CA VAL A 46 -9.72 -3.37 -8.08
C VAL A 46 -10.24 -4.63 -8.78
N ARG A 47 -11.37 -5.17 -8.31
CA ARG A 47 -12.09 -6.27 -8.94
C ARG A 47 -13.26 -5.75 -9.75
#